data_AF-A0A6V7DUB5-F1
#
_entry.id   AF-A0A6V7DUB5-F1
#
_cell.length_a   1.000
_cell.length_b   1.000
_cell.length_c   1.000
_cell.angle_alpha   90.00
_cell.angle_beta   90.00
_cell.angle_gamma   90.00
#
_symmetry.space_group_name_H-M   'P 1'
#
loop_
_entity.id
_entity.type
_entity.pdbx_description
1 polymer ?
#
loop_
_entity_poly.entity_id
_entity_poly.type
_entity_poly.pdbx_seq_one_letter_code
_entity_poly.pdbx_strand_id
1 'polypeptide(L)'
;MPIPATRENLTEALARADDSSRADRVDRIEWLAQHYFHPGAVMGDLTILQMLEEARLCFVSGHFVGALLLATSFVEHTLSEELESLAPAQERHTFELMIKAGRQHLSLPNDLFDRTDRLRQLRNPFTHRKAANHPDAFGTRFLAKKVHPATILESDAKLAMEVMYEWFRRTLRSA
;
A
#
# COMPACT_ATOMS: atom_id res chain seq x y z
N MET A 1 -18.75 -1.36 -37.23
CA MET A 1 -19.86 -1.55 -36.26
C MET A 1 -19.26 -1.89 -34.90
N PRO A 2 -19.80 -1.40 -33.79
CA PRO A 2 -19.36 -1.84 -32.46
C PRO A 2 -19.64 -3.34 -32.28
N ILE A 3 -18.73 -4.06 -31.63
CA ILE A 3 -18.92 -5.47 -31.28
C ILE A 3 -20.08 -5.54 -30.26
N PRO A 4 -21.12 -6.35 -30.49
CA PRO A 4 -22.24 -6.45 -29.55
C PRO A 4 -21.78 -7.05 -28.21
N ALA A 5 -22.25 -6.49 -27.09
CA ALA A 5 -21.90 -6.93 -25.74
C ALA A 5 -22.67 -8.20 -25.31
N THR A 6 -22.55 -9.27 -26.09
CA THR A 6 -23.10 -10.59 -25.73
C THR A 6 -22.26 -11.23 -24.64
N ARG A 7 -22.85 -12.15 -23.86
CA ARG A 7 -22.13 -12.90 -22.82
C ARG A 7 -20.88 -13.59 -23.38
N GLU A 8 -20.99 -14.21 -24.55
CA GLU A 8 -19.87 -14.87 -25.23
C GLU A 8 -18.72 -13.90 -25.53
N ASN A 9 -19.03 -12.75 -26.14
CA ASN A 9 -18.02 -11.73 -26.45
C ASN A 9 -17.36 -11.16 -25.19
N LEU A 10 -18.14 -10.98 -24.11
CA LEU A 10 -17.61 -10.52 -22.82
C LEU A 10 -16.69 -11.56 -22.17
N THR A 11 -17.06 -12.85 -22.20
CA THR A 11 -16.21 -13.93 -21.68
C THR A 11 -14.91 -14.04 -22.46
N GLU A 12 -14.95 -13.94 -23.79
CA GLU A 12 -13.75 -13.98 -24.61
C GLU A 12 -12.85 -12.74 -24.38
N ALA A 13 -13.45 -11.56 -24.22
CA ALA A 13 -12.71 -10.34 -23.88
C ALA A 13 -12.03 -10.42 -22.51
N LEU A 14 -12.73 -10.98 -21.51
CA LEU A 14 -12.14 -11.24 -20.20
C LEU A 14 -10.99 -12.24 -20.27
N ALA A 15 -11.16 -13.35 -21.01
CA ALA A 15 -10.10 -14.35 -21.17
C ALA A 15 -8.82 -13.75 -21.77
N ARG A 16 -8.94 -12.86 -22.77
CA ARG A 16 -7.80 -12.14 -23.35
C ARG A 16 -7.13 -11.19 -22.35
N ALA A 17 -7.91 -10.47 -21.55
CA ALA A 17 -7.39 -9.59 -20.52
C ALA A 17 -6.70 -10.35 -19.38
N ASP A 18 -7.24 -11.53 -19.04
CA ASP A 18 -6.62 -12.42 -18.05
C ASP A 18 -5.29 -12.98 -18.56
N ASP A 19 -5.24 -13.40 -19.83
CA ASP A 19 -4.04 -13.93 -20.45
C ASP A 19 -2.93 -12.87 -20.53
N SER A 20 -3.27 -11.65 -20.95
CA SER A 20 -2.30 -10.55 -21.08
C SER A 20 -1.71 -10.07 -19.76
N SER A 21 -2.43 -10.25 -18.65
CA SER A 21 -1.98 -9.83 -17.30
C SER A 21 -1.40 -10.98 -16.47
N ARG A 22 -1.45 -12.23 -16.94
CA ARG A 22 -1.09 -13.40 -16.13
C ARG A 22 0.37 -13.40 -15.72
N ALA A 23 1.30 -13.15 -16.65
CA ALA A 23 2.73 -13.14 -16.37
C ALA A 23 3.08 -12.07 -15.31
N ASP A 24 2.63 -10.84 -15.51
CA ASP A 24 2.88 -9.75 -14.56
C ASP A 24 2.28 -10.03 -13.16
N ARG A 25 1.14 -10.74 -13.09
CA ARG A 25 0.56 -11.19 -11.82
C ARG A 25 1.44 -12.20 -11.12
N VAL A 26 2.01 -13.16 -11.86
CA VAL A 26 2.95 -14.16 -11.33
C VAL A 26 4.19 -13.47 -10.77
N ASP A 27 4.81 -12.57 -11.52
CA ASP A 27 6.01 -11.83 -11.09
C ASP A 27 5.75 -11.06 -9.78
N ARG A 28 4.56 -10.47 -9.65
CA ARG A 28 4.15 -9.74 -8.45
C ARG A 28 3.86 -10.66 -7.27
N ILE A 29 3.29 -11.84 -7.50
CA ILE A 29 3.10 -12.86 -6.46
C ILE A 29 4.46 -13.37 -5.98
N GLU A 30 5.38 -13.68 -6.89
CA GLU A 30 6.74 -14.11 -6.54
C GLU A 30 7.48 -13.04 -5.73
N TRP A 31 7.38 -11.77 -6.15
CA TRP A 31 7.97 -10.66 -5.41
C TRP A 31 7.32 -10.52 -4.01
N LEU A 32 5.99 -10.58 -3.90
CA LEU A 32 5.29 -10.51 -2.61
C LEU A 32 5.68 -11.65 -1.66
N ALA A 33 5.90 -12.86 -2.18
CA ALA A 33 6.27 -14.01 -1.36
C ALA A 33 7.60 -13.82 -0.61
N GLN A 34 8.45 -12.87 -1.02
CA GLN A 34 9.69 -12.51 -0.31
C GLN A 34 9.43 -11.68 0.95
N HIS A 35 8.27 -11.02 1.04
CA HIS A 35 7.89 -10.13 2.14
C HIS A 35 6.75 -10.68 2.98
N TYR A 36 5.89 -11.50 2.36
CA TYR A 36 4.80 -12.18 3.03
C TYR A 36 5.35 -13.30 3.92
N PHE A 37 4.88 -13.35 5.16
CA PHE A 37 5.02 -14.52 6.01
C PHE A 37 3.62 -15.06 6.28
N HIS A 38 3.48 -16.38 6.41
CA HIS A 38 2.21 -17.05 6.69
C HIS A 38 2.10 -17.23 8.22
N PRO A 39 1.56 -16.26 8.98
CA PRO A 39 1.22 -16.54 10.36
C PRO A 39 0.18 -17.65 10.41
N GLY A 40 0.13 -18.38 11.53
CA GLY A 40 -0.99 -19.29 11.81
C GLY A 40 -2.28 -18.50 12.05
N ALA A 41 -3.00 -18.81 13.13
CA ALA A 41 -4.13 -17.97 13.52
C ALA A 41 -3.64 -16.56 13.90
N VAL A 42 -4.17 -15.54 13.22
CA VAL A 42 -3.92 -14.12 13.52
C VAL A 42 -5.13 -13.56 14.23
N MET A 43 -4.90 -12.91 15.38
CA MET A 43 -5.92 -12.12 16.06
C MET A 43 -5.67 -10.64 15.76
N GLY A 44 -6.72 -9.91 15.41
CA GLY A 44 -6.64 -8.48 15.10
C GLY A 44 -7.98 -7.90 14.70
N ASP A 45 -8.04 -6.57 14.58
CA ASP A 45 -9.23 -5.89 14.06
C ASP A 45 -9.54 -6.35 12.63
N LEU A 46 -10.79 -6.74 12.39
CA LEU A 46 -11.22 -7.30 11.10
C LEU A 46 -11.06 -6.28 9.95
N THR A 47 -11.24 -4.99 10.23
CA THR A 47 -11.07 -3.91 9.25
C THR A 47 -9.60 -3.81 8.84
N ILE A 48 -8.68 -3.85 9.82
CA ILE A 48 -7.24 -3.83 9.57
C ILE A 48 -6.80 -5.05 8.76
N LEU A 49 -7.27 -6.25 9.13
CA LEU A 49 -6.94 -7.48 8.40
C LEU A 49 -7.52 -7.47 6.96
N GLN A 50 -8.71 -6.92 6.75
CA GLN A 50 -9.28 -6.77 5.42
C GLN A 50 -8.46 -5.79 4.56
N MET A 51 -7.99 -4.67 5.14
CA MET A 51 -7.13 -3.72 4.40
C MET A 51 -5.82 -4.38 3.93
N LEU A 52 -5.21 -5.22 4.76
CA LEU A 52 -4.01 -6.00 4.40
C LEU A 52 -4.27 -6.87 3.16
N GLU A 53 -5.39 -7.62 3.15
CA GLU A 53 -5.73 -8.53 2.05
C GLU A 53 -6.11 -7.77 0.77
N GLU A 54 -6.92 -6.72 0.88
CA GLU A 54 -7.30 -5.90 -0.28
C GLU A 54 -6.10 -5.17 -0.88
N ALA A 55 -5.14 -4.71 -0.05
CA ALA A 55 -3.89 -4.13 -0.54
C ALA A 55 -3.10 -5.15 -1.38
N ARG A 56 -3.04 -6.40 -0.92
CA ARG A 56 -2.40 -7.51 -1.63
C ARG A 56 -3.08 -7.79 -2.97
N LEU A 57 -4.40 -7.89 -2.98
CA LEU A 57 -5.19 -8.11 -4.20
C LEU A 57 -5.01 -6.96 -5.21
N CYS A 58 -5.00 -5.71 -4.72
CA CYS A 58 -4.72 -4.54 -5.55
C CYS A 58 -3.33 -4.61 -6.17
N PHE A 59 -2.31 -4.97 -5.39
CA PHE A 59 -0.92 -5.06 -5.87
C PHE A 59 -0.80 -6.13 -6.96
N VAL A 60 -1.28 -7.35 -6.68
CA VAL A 60 -1.27 -8.46 -7.63
C VAL A 60 -2.02 -8.06 -8.91
N SER A 61 -3.17 -7.41 -8.80
CA SER A 61 -4.00 -7.05 -9.97
C SER A 61 -3.52 -5.81 -10.74
N GLY A 62 -2.58 -5.03 -10.19
CA GLY A 62 -1.98 -3.86 -10.87
C GLY A 62 -2.68 -2.56 -10.58
N HIS A 63 -3.55 -2.56 -9.58
CA HIS A 63 -4.20 -1.39 -9.05
C HIS A 63 -3.29 -0.73 -8.01
N PHE A 64 -2.12 -0.26 -8.47
CA PHE A 64 -1.03 0.21 -7.61
C PHE A 64 -1.39 1.40 -6.71
N VAL A 65 -2.25 2.29 -7.17
CA VAL A 65 -2.79 3.36 -6.31
C VAL A 65 -3.64 2.78 -5.19
N GLY A 66 -4.50 1.80 -5.49
CA GLY A 66 -5.28 1.09 -4.47
C GLY A 66 -4.40 0.39 -3.45
N ALA A 67 -3.36 -0.32 -3.92
CA ALA A 67 -2.38 -0.97 -3.05
C ALA A 67 -1.68 0.04 -2.13
N LEU A 68 -1.19 1.16 -2.69
CA LEU A 68 -0.56 2.24 -1.92
C LEU A 68 -1.49 2.81 -0.86
N LEU A 69 -2.75 3.10 -1.21
CA LEU A 69 -3.71 3.69 -0.27
C LEU A 69 -4.07 2.73 0.86
N LEU A 70 -4.42 1.48 0.54
CA LEU A 70 -4.82 0.49 1.54
C LEU A 70 -3.66 0.09 2.45
N ALA A 71 -2.46 -0.09 1.90
CA ALA A 71 -1.26 -0.35 2.70
C ALA A 71 -0.92 0.81 3.63
N THR A 72 -1.07 2.05 3.16
CA THR A 72 -0.86 3.24 4.01
C THR A 72 -1.91 3.30 5.13
N SER A 73 -3.18 3.04 4.83
CA SER A 73 -4.26 3.01 5.83
C SER A 73 -4.03 1.90 6.88
N PHE A 74 -3.61 0.71 6.45
CA PHE A 74 -3.22 -0.38 7.37
C PHE A 74 -2.15 0.10 8.36
N VAL A 75 -1.08 0.72 7.85
CA VAL A 75 0.03 1.21 8.68
C VAL A 75 -0.43 2.31 9.62
N GLU A 76 -1.26 3.24 9.15
CA GLU A 76 -1.80 4.32 9.97
C GLU A 76 -2.67 3.81 11.12
N HIS A 77 -3.58 2.86 10.85
CA HIS A 77 -4.40 2.23 11.88
C HIS A 77 -3.57 1.46 12.90
N THR A 78 -2.65 0.61 12.41
CA THR A 78 -1.76 -0.18 13.27
C THR A 78 -0.90 0.72 14.17
N LEU A 79 -0.34 1.80 13.62
CA LEU A 79 0.45 2.76 14.39
C LEU A 79 -0.41 3.51 15.42
N SER A 80 -1.65 3.85 15.08
CA SER A 80 -2.59 4.50 16.01
C SER A 80 -2.90 3.59 17.21
N GLU A 81 -3.15 2.30 16.97
CA GLU A 81 -3.39 1.30 18.01
C GLU A 81 -2.18 1.13 18.93
N GLU A 82 -0.99 0.97 18.36
CA GLU A 82 0.25 0.80 19.15
C GLU A 82 0.56 2.04 20.01
N LEU A 83 0.15 3.23 19.57
CA LEU A 83 0.33 4.47 20.33
C LEU A 83 -0.79 4.78 21.33
N GLU A 84 -1.91 4.04 21.32
CA GLU A 84 -3.13 4.43 22.03
C GLU A 84 -2.91 4.65 23.53
N SER A 85 -2.11 3.79 24.15
CA SER A 85 -1.77 3.85 25.58
C SER A 85 -0.43 4.53 25.87
N LEU A 86 0.34 4.90 24.84
CA LEU A 86 1.71 5.38 24.99
C LEU A 86 1.86 6.89 24.71
N ALA A 87 1.01 7.46 23.87
CA ALA A 87 1.08 8.86 23.46
C ALA A 87 -0.26 9.61 23.65
N PRO A 88 -0.22 10.90 24.04
CA PRO A 88 -1.40 11.74 24.13
C PRO A 88 -2.19 11.79 22.82
N ALA A 89 -3.51 11.92 22.89
CA ALA A 89 -4.37 11.97 21.70
C ALA A 89 -3.98 13.09 20.71
N GLN A 90 -3.45 14.21 21.21
CA GLN A 90 -2.98 15.34 20.40
C GLN A 90 -1.82 14.95 19.49
N GLU A 91 -0.95 14.04 19.92
CA GLU A 91 0.18 13.55 19.14
C GLU A 91 -0.23 12.44 18.16
N ARG A 92 -1.49 11.99 18.21
CA ARG A 92 -2.04 10.92 17.35
C ARG A 92 -3.07 11.42 16.34
N HIS A 93 -3.25 12.73 16.21
CA HIS A 93 -4.33 13.30 15.39
C HIS A 93 -4.07 13.21 13.87
N THR A 94 -2.81 13.16 13.44
CA THR A 94 -2.48 13.04 12.01
C THR A 94 -1.42 11.99 11.80
N PHE A 95 -1.37 11.39 10.61
CA PHE A 95 -0.35 10.40 10.30
C PHE A 95 1.08 10.90 10.49
N GLU A 96 1.35 12.17 10.18
CA GLU A 96 2.66 12.77 10.43
C GLU A 96 3.00 12.85 11.92
N LEU A 97 2.03 13.24 12.76
CA LEU A 97 2.23 13.31 14.20
C LEU A 97 2.39 11.92 14.81
N MET A 98 1.60 10.94 14.35
CA MET A 98 1.74 9.55 14.75
C MET A 98 3.13 8.99 14.44
N ILE A 99 3.70 9.29 13.26
CA ILE A 99 5.07 8.86 12.93
C ILE A 99 6.10 9.49 13.88
N LYS A 100 5.93 10.77 14.26
CA LYS A 100 6.80 11.45 15.22
C LYS A 100 6.69 10.85 16.62
N ALA A 101 5.47 10.62 17.10
CA ALA A 101 5.21 9.97 18.38
C ALA A 101 5.75 8.53 18.39
N GLY A 102 5.59 7.79 17.30
CA GLY A 102 6.14 6.44 17.10
C GLY A 102 7.64 6.38 17.38
N ARG A 103 8.41 7.33 16.85
CA ARG A 103 9.87 7.39 17.09
C ARG A 103 10.25 7.67 18.55
N GLN A 104 9.38 8.34 19.29
CA GLN A 104 9.62 8.72 20.68
C GLN A 104 9.20 7.61 21.65
N HIS A 105 8.11 6.91 21.34
CA HIS A 105 7.44 6.02 22.28
C HIS A 105 7.55 4.53 21.94
N LEU A 106 7.74 4.15 20.67
CA LEU A 106 7.81 2.75 20.26
C LEU A 106 9.26 2.28 20.12
N SER A 107 9.55 1.07 20.60
CA SER A 107 10.84 0.42 20.41
C SER A 107 10.93 -0.27 19.05
N LEU A 108 10.80 0.52 17.97
CA LEU A 108 10.88 0.06 16.58
C LEU A 108 12.04 0.76 15.84
N PRO A 109 12.60 0.14 14.78
CA PRO A 109 13.72 0.74 14.06
C PRO A 109 13.37 2.08 13.40
N ASN A 110 14.29 3.04 13.46
CA ASN A 110 14.11 4.36 12.86
C ASN A 110 13.91 4.32 11.33
N ASP A 111 14.53 3.35 10.66
CA ASP A 111 14.38 3.18 9.20
C ASP A 111 12.95 2.77 8.80
N LEU A 112 12.22 2.08 9.68
CA LEU A 112 10.81 1.76 9.44
C LEU A 112 9.97 3.04 9.45
N PHE A 113 10.23 3.95 10.39
CA PHE A 113 9.56 5.24 10.45
C PHE A 113 9.96 6.15 9.27
N ASP A 114 11.21 6.10 8.80
CA ASP A 114 11.67 6.84 7.62
C ASP A 114 10.90 6.38 6.37
N ARG A 115 10.80 5.07 6.16
CA ARG A 115 10.03 4.50 5.05
C ARG A 115 8.53 4.75 5.19
N THR A 116 8.00 4.75 6.41
CA THR A 116 6.60 5.09 6.68
C THR A 116 6.29 6.56 6.34
N ASP A 117 7.18 7.49 6.68
CA ASP A 117 7.02 8.89 6.26
C ASP A 117 7.13 9.04 4.75
N ARG A 118 8.02 8.25 4.11
CA ARG A 118 8.10 8.23 2.65
C ARG A 118 6.79 7.77 2.02
N LEU A 119 6.13 6.75 2.56
CA LEU A 119 4.80 6.33 2.09
C LEU A 119 3.77 7.44 2.21
N ARG A 120 3.72 8.13 3.36
CA ARG A 120 2.83 9.28 3.55
C ARG A 120 3.03 10.32 2.45
N GLN A 121 4.28 10.66 2.12
CA GLN A 121 4.61 11.60 1.04
C GLN A 121 4.14 11.12 -0.33
N LEU A 122 4.31 9.83 -0.64
CA LEU A 122 3.88 9.22 -1.92
C LEU A 122 2.37 9.12 -2.06
N ARG A 123 1.65 8.85 -0.96
CA ARG A 123 0.18 8.76 -0.92
C ARG A 123 -0.49 10.13 -0.98
N ASN A 124 0.14 11.18 -0.44
CA ASN A 124 -0.43 12.52 -0.34
C ASN A 124 -0.98 13.09 -1.68
N PRO A 125 -0.27 12.99 -2.82
CA PRO A 125 -0.79 13.45 -4.12
C PRO A 125 -2.08 12.78 -4.59
N PHE A 126 -2.38 11.57 -4.14
CA PHE A 126 -3.59 10.82 -4.56
C PHE A 126 -4.82 11.11 -3.70
N THR A 127 -4.65 11.85 -2.62
CA THR A 127 -5.65 11.99 -1.55
C THR A 127 -5.86 13.43 -1.12
N HIS A 128 -4.83 14.26 -1.26
CA HIS A 128 -4.91 15.69 -1.06
C HIS A 128 -4.61 16.39 -2.37
N ARG A 129 -5.42 17.39 -2.72
CA ARG A 129 -5.13 18.25 -3.86
C ARG A 129 -3.83 19.01 -3.59
N LYS A 130 -2.77 18.67 -4.31
CA LYS A 130 -1.48 19.38 -4.29
C LYS A 130 -1.40 20.36 -5.46
N ALA A 131 -0.53 21.36 -5.33
CA ALA A 131 -0.17 22.20 -6.46
C ALA A 131 0.49 21.34 -7.57
N ALA A 132 0.25 21.70 -8.84
CA ALA A 132 0.70 20.90 -9.99
C ALA A 132 2.23 20.72 -10.06
N ASN A 133 3.00 21.60 -9.43
CA ASN A 133 4.47 21.59 -9.39
C ASN A 133 5.06 20.91 -8.13
N HIS A 134 4.24 20.28 -7.28
CA HIS A 134 4.76 19.62 -6.09
C HIS A 134 5.72 18.48 -6.49
N PRO A 135 6.91 18.35 -5.85
CA PRO A 135 7.91 17.35 -6.25
C PRO A 135 7.40 15.91 -6.24
N ASP A 136 6.58 15.56 -5.25
CA ASP A 136 5.99 14.22 -5.16
C ASP A 136 4.74 14.02 -6.04
N ALA A 137 4.22 15.07 -6.70
CA ALA A 137 3.06 14.90 -7.57
C ALA A 137 3.38 13.92 -8.70
N PHE A 138 2.42 13.05 -9.02
CA PHE A 138 2.62 11.99 -9.99
C PHE A 138 3.08 12.52 -11.37
N GLY A 139 2.45 13.59 -11.86
CA GLY A 139 2.85 14.24 -13.11
C GLY A 139 4.29 14.77 -13.08
N THR A 140 4.69 15.43 -12.00
CA THR A 140 6.08 15.91 -11.81
C THR A 140 7.08 14.76 -11.83
N ARG A 141 6.78 13.67 -11.12
CA ARG A 141 7.64 12.48 -11.05
C ARG A 141 7.74 11.77 -12.40
N PHE A 142 6.65 11.71 -13.15
CA PHE A 142 6.64 11.16 -14.51
C PHE A 142 7.55 11.97 -15.44
N LEU A 143 7.41 13.29 -15.46
CA LEU A 143 8.25 14.18 -16.27
C LEU A 143 9.74 14.09 -15.89
N ALA A 144 10.04 13.95 -14.60
CA ALA A 144 11.42 13.83 -14.10
C ALA A 144 12.06 12.48 -14.44
N LYS A 145 11.35 11.35 -14.23
CA LYS A 145 11.90 10.01 -14.38
C LYS A 145 11.97 9.52 -15.83
N LYS A 146 11.11 10.04 -16.72
CA LYS A 146 11.02 9.62 -18.14
C LYS A 146 10.87 8.10 -18.34
N VAL A 147 10.17 7.45 -17.41
CA VAL A 147 9.81 6.01 -17.49
C VAL A 147 8.31 5.87 -17.60
N HIS A 148 7.84 4.68 -17.99
CA HIS A 148 6.42 4.40 -18.10
C HIS A 148 5.70 4.66 -16.76
N PRO A 149 4.53 5.32 -16.74
CA PRO A 149 3.82 5.67 -15.50
C PRO A 149 3.55 4.46 -14.59
N ALA A 150 3.27 3.29 -15.18
CA ALA A 150 3.05 2.06 -14.42
C ALA A 150 4.27 1.63 -13.62
N THR A 151 5.49 1.81 -14.15
CA THR A 151 6.75 1.49 -13.44
C THR A 151 6.94 2.36 -12.21
N ILE A 152 6.52 3.62 -12.27
CA ILE A 152 6.58 4.55 -11.13
C ILE A 152 5.62 4.09 -10.04
N LEU A 153 4.38 3.78 -10.42
CA LEU A 153 3.34 3.36 -9.48
C LEU A 153 3.64 1.98 -8.88
N GLU A 154 4.15 1.04 -9.67
CA GLU A 154 4.56 -0.27 -9.17
C GLU A 154 5.69 -0.13 -8.14
N SER A 155 6.68 0.72 -8.41
CA SER A 155 7.75 0.99 -7.44
C SER A 155 7.23 1.61 -6.14
N ASP A 156 6.25 2.50 -6.21
CA ASP A 156 5.63 3.07 -5.00
C ASP A 156 4.81 2.03 -4.24
N ALA A 157 4.09 1.17 -4.97
CA ALA A 157 3.31 0.10 -4.39
C ALA A 157 4.21 -0.98 -3.76
N LYS A 158 5.36 -1.31 -4.35
CA LYS A 158 6.36 -2.21 -3.76
C LYS A 158 6.82 -1.70 -2.40
N LEU A 159 7.23 -0.43 -2.31
CA LEU A 159 7.57 0.19 -1.03
C LEU A 159 6.38 0.12 -0.04
N ALA A 160 5.16 0.32 -0.52
CA ALA A 160 3.96 0.25 0.32
C ALA A 160 3.74 -1.14 0.92
N MET A 161 3.84 -2.18 0.09
CA MET A 161 3.70 -3.57 0.52
C MET A 161 4.82 -3.98 1.49
N GLU A 162 6.07 -3.59 1.22
CA GLU A 162 7.22 -3.86 2.10
C GLU A 162 6.99 -3.31 3.51
N VAL A 163 6.64 -2.02 3.61
CA VAL A 163 6.43 -1.35 4.89
C VAL A 163 5.20 -1.91 5.60
N MET A 164 4.11 -2.19 4.87
CA MET A 164 2.90 -2.79 5.43
C MET A 164 3.19 -4.14 6.07
N TYR A 165 3.86 -5.06 5.37
CA TYR A 165 4.19 -6.37 5.94
C TYR A 165 5.20 -6.29 7.07
N GLU A 166 6.11 -5.33 7.04
CA GLU A 166 7.02 -5.13 8.16
C GLU A 166 6.31 -4.62 9.41
N TRP A 167 5.39 -3.66 9.26
CA TRP A 167 4.50 -3.24 10.36
C TRP A 167 3.71 -4.43 10.89
N PHE A 168 3.01 -5.14 10.02
CA PHE A 168 2.22 -6.31 10.38
C PHE A 168 3.04 -7.34 11.16
N ARG A 169 4.26 -7.67 10.71
CA ARG A 169 5.16 -8.62 11.38
C ARG A 169 5.57 -8.15 12.78
N ARG A 170 5.83 -6.85 12.94
CA ARG A 170 6.36 -6.28 14.19
C ARG A 170 5.27 -6.03 15.23
N THR A 171 4.03 -5.86 14.79
CA THR A 171 2.87 -5.62 15.66
C THR A 171 1.96 -6.83 15.79
N LEU A 172 2.31 -7.95 15.14
CA LEU A 172 1.57 -9.19 15.24
C LEU A 172 1.49 -9.64 16.71
N ARG A 173 0.27 -9.79 17.21
CA ARG A 173 0.00 -10.42 18.50
C ARG A 173 -0.25 -11.90 18.25
N SER A 174 0.53 -12.78 18.89
CA SER A 174 0.23 -14.20 18.89
C SER A 174 -1.04 -14.45 19.71
N ALA A 175 -1.97 -15.21 19.14
CA ALA A 175 -3.16 -15.70 19.84
C ALA A 175 -2.81 -16.61 21.01
#